data_AF-A0A961J167-F1
#
_entry.id   AF-A0A961J167-F1
#
_cell.length_a   1.000
_cell.length_b   1.000
_cell.length_c   1.000
_cell.angle_alpha   90.00
_cell.angle_beta   90.00
_cell.angle_gamma   90.00
#
_symmetry.space_group_name_H-M   'P 1'
#
loop_
_entity.id
_entity.type
_entity.pdbx_description
1 polymer ?
#
loop_
_entity_poly.entity_id
_entity_poly.type
_entity_poly.pdbx_seq_one_letter_code
_entity_poly.pdbx_strand_id
1 'polypeptide(L)'
;MDRDIVIGSGPAGIAVALARLEKGRPVLILDGGRELEPEAEARRAAFVAEVGDGLPDARQSEAWRSPQYSTPPGQARRYGSDFAMETASDTLCGGDEIGLRASRAAGGLSNLWGSAMLPWRPEDIANWPVSHEDLAASWRALARHVPISGTNDALAPLFPGMDMSGANPLKPGSQIALLLARANARRAALAADGVVIGQSRVAVDAACRRCGLCLHGCPWQQIWSARHTLDKLRGDPRVTYEAAPVAAISETDTGAVAHLADGGTRAGARLFLAAGVLESARIVLASPGAPDGLTLRDSSYAFLPALQPAFPRPAPDRLPLHTLPQAFVEMAGQGGAPSVHAQIYAWNEFYIRDLMENYGFGLPPLRLPLGIMARHLIVAQMFLHSDLSHAITLTRAADGRLTPRIARNPGTQAAMASQTGRLARALRRTGLVPLRFATRTAPVGASFHVGASLPMSSAPRGSQTDVLGRPAGAARLHVVDASVLPAVPATTITFGVMGNAHRIGRATP
;
A
#
# COMPACT_ATOMS: atom_id res chain seq x y z
N MET A 1 16.33 -29.19 12.19
CA MET A 1 15.29 -28.15 12.34
C MET A 1 14.65 -28.02 10.99
N ASP A 2 13.39 -28.43 10.85
CA ASP A 2 12.87 -28.79 9.52
C ASP A 2 11.89 -27.75 8.96
N ARG A 3 11.54 -26.73 9.75
CA ARG A 3 10.66 -25.62 9.38
C ARG A 3 11.37 -24.28 9.38
N ASP A 4 10.89 -23.36 8.55
CA ASP A 4 11.28 -21.95 8.56
C ASP A 4 10.22 -21.12 9.30
N ILE A 5 10.62 -20.02 9.94
CA ILE A 5 9.73 -19.09 10.64
C ILE A 5 9.51 -17.85 9.77
N VAL A 6 8.27 -17.39 9.65
CA VAL A 6 7.91 -16.10 9.05
C VAL A 6 7.21 -15.27 10.13
N ILE A 7 7.71 -14.08 10.41
CA ILE A 7 7.11 -13.15 11.37
C ILE A 7 6.32 -12.10 10.60
N GLY A 8 5.01 -12.05 10.83
CA GLY A 8 4.07 -11.18 10.13
C GLY A 8 3.40 -11.88 8.96
N SER A 9 2.09 -11.68 8.85
CA SER A 9 1.20 -12.23 7.83
C SER A 9 0.72 -11.16 6.83
N GLY A 10 1.37 -9.99 6.82
CA GLY A 10 1.16 -8.98 5.79
C GLY A 10 1.63 -9.44 4.40
N PRO A 11 1.51 -8.59 3.37
CA PRO A 11 1.85 -8.95 2.00
C PRO A 11 3.26 -9.55 1.83
N ALA A 12 4.28 -8.98 2.49
CA ALA A 12 5.66 -9.49 2.44
C ALA A 12 5.81 -10.88 3.08
N GLY A 13 5.18 -11.10 4.24
CA GLY A 13 5.22 -12.37 4.95
C GLY A 13 4.54 -13.49 4.17
N ILE A 14 3.36 -13.22 3.61
CA ILE A 14 2.66 -14.16 2.72
C ILE A 14 3.49 -14.47 1.48
N ALA A 15 4.13 -13.48 0.88
CA ALA A 15 4.97 -13.68 -0.30
C ALA A 15 6.17 -14.61 0.00
N VAL A 16 6.81 -14.48 1.17
CA VAL A 16 7.86 -15.42 1.60
C VAL A 16 7.29 -16.79 1.91
N ALA A 17 6.18 -16.88 2.64
CA ALA A 17 5.56 -18.17 2.99
C ALA A 17 5.25 -18.99 1.73
N LEU A 18 4.66 -18.36 0.70
CA LEU A 18 4.44 -18.99 -0.60
C LEU A 18 5.75 -19.50 -1.22
N ALA A 19 6.80 -18.66 -1.27
CA ALA A 19 8.09 -19.05 -1.82
C ALA A 19 8.74 -20.24 -1.08
N ARG A 20 8.60 -20.30 0.26
CA ARG A 20 9.11 -21.42 1.06
C ARG A 20 8.33 -22.71 0.79
N LEU A 21 7.01 -22.62 0.69
CA LEU A 21 6.15 -23.76 0.36
C LEU A 21 6.39 -24.31 -1.05
N GLU A 22 6.67 -23.44 -2.02
CA GLU A 22 7.10 -23.83 -3.38
C GLU A 22 8.41 -24.64 -3.35
N LYS A 23 9.30 -24.38 -2.38
CA LYS A 23 10.51 -25.18 -2.13
C LYS A 23 10.28 -26.43 -1.28
N GLY A 24 9.03 -26.75 -0.95
CA GLY A 24 8.69 -27.88 -0.07
C GLY A 24 9.08 -27.67 1.40
N ARG A 25 9.35 -26.44 1.82
CA ARG A 25 9.74 -26.11 3.20
C ARG A 25 8.49 -25.83 4.05
N PRO A 26 8.27 -26.55 5.16
CA PRO A 26 7.24 -26.19 6.13
C PRO A 26 7.48 -24.81 6.74
N VAL A 27 6.40 -24.09 7.02
CA VAL A 27 6.45 -22.70 7.52
C VAL A 27 5.63 -22.56 8.81
N LEU A 28 6.24 -21.95 9.82
CA LEU A 28 5.54 -21.38 10.97
C LEU A 28 5.37 -19.87 10.76
N ILE A 29 4.14 -19.38 10.68
CA ILE A 29 3.82 -17.96 10.64
C ILE A 29 3.48 -17.49 12.05
N LEU A 30 4.26 -16.54 12.58
CA LEU A 30 4.01 -15.85 13.85
C LEU A 30 3.47 -14.46 13.57
N ASP A 31 2.28 -14.13 14.05
CA ASP A 31 1.60 -12.88 13.73
C ASP A 31 1.02 -12.19 14.96
N GLY A 32 0.74 -10.88 14.86
CA GLY A 32 0.00 -10.16 15.89
C GLY A 32 -1.45 -10.66 16.05
N GLY A 33 -2.03 -11.18 14.98
CA GLY A 33 -3.25 -11.97 14.98
C GLY A 33 -4.54 -11.22 15.26
N ARG A 34 -4.57 -9.89 15.23
CA ARG A 34 -5.84 -9.16 15.32
C ARG A 34 -6.72 -9.47 14.10
N GLU A 35 -7.98 -9.76 14.37
CA GLU A 35 -8.99 -10.01 13.34
C GLU A 35 -10.10 -8.97 13.46
N LEU A 36 -10.97 -8.90 12.46
CA LEU A 36 -12.15 -8.04 12.50
C LEU A 36 -13.08 -8.52 13.63
N GLU A 37 -13.65 -7.59 14.39
CA GLU A 37 -14.52 -7.93 15.52
C GLU A 37 -15.76 -8.72 15.06
N PRO A 38 -16.22 -9.72 15.84
CA PRO A 38 -17.37 -10.54 15.48
C PRO A 38 -18.62 -9.74 15.14
N GLU A 39 -18.88 -8.62 15.82
CA GLU A 39 -20.02 -7.75 15.57
C GLU A 39 -19.91 -7.04 14.21
N ALA A 40 -18.71 -6.59 13.84
CA ALA A 40 -18.46 -5.95 12.56
C ALA A 40 -18.57 -6.96 11.40
N GLU A 41 -18.11 -8.19 11.63
CA GLU A 41 -18.25 -9.30 10.67
C GLU A 41 -19.72 -9.75 10.54
N ALA A 42 -20.47 -9.84 11.64
CA ALA A 42 -21.91 -10.12 11.62
C ALA A 42 -22.68 -9.04 10.84
N ARG A 43 -22.34 -7.77 11.05
CA ARG A 43 -22.90 -6.64 10.28
C ARG A 43 -22.58 -6.77 8.79
N ARG A 44 -21.37 -7.19 8.42
CA ARG A 44 -20.99 -7.48 7.03
C ARG A 44 -21.84 -8.58 6.44
N ALA A 45 -21.97 -9.71 7.13
CA ALA A 45 -22.74 -10.85 6.66
C ALA A 45 -24.23 -10.49 6.49
N ALA A 46 -24.82 -9.79 7.46
CA ALA A 46 -26.19 -9.31 7.39
C ALA A 46 -26.41 -8.36 6.19
N PHE A 47 -25.49 -7.43 5.95
CA PHE A 47 -25.54 -6.53 4.80
C PHE A 47 -25.52 -7.28 3.47
N VAL A 48 -24.63 -8.27 3.32
CA VAL A 48 -24.55 -9.09 2.10
C VAL A 48 -25.82 -9.90 1.89
N ALA A 49 -26.39 -10.47 2.96
CA ALA A 49 -27.64 -11.22 2.89
C ALA A 49 -28.85 -10.35 2.51
N GLU A 50 -28.92 -9.13 3.06
CA GLU A 50 -29.99 -8.16 2.76
C GLU A 50 -29.95 -7.69 1.30
N VAL A 51 -28.75 -7.42 0.77
CA VAL A 51 -28.58 -6.96 -0.63
C VAL A 51 -28.73 -8.11 -1.63
N GLY A 52 -28.33 -9.33 -1.24
CA GLY A 52 -28.35 -10.51 -2.10
C GLY A 52 -27.46 -10.34 -3.35
N ASP A 53 -28.00 -10.72 -4.52
CA ASP A 53 -27.29 -10.64 -5.80
C ASP A 53 -27.37 -9.28 -6.50
N GLY A 54 -28.04 -8.30 -5.89
CA GLY A 54 -28.18 -6.96 -6.44
C GLY A 54 -27.00 -6.03 -6.16
N LEU A 55 -27.27 -4.74 -6.37
CA LEU A 55 -26.47 -3.62 -5.87
C LEU A 55 -27.23 -2.97 -4.72
N PRO A 56 -26.52 -2.43 -3.71
CA PRO A 56 -27.19 -1.80 -2.57
C PRO A 56 -27.91 -0.54 -3.04
N ASP A 57 -29.09 -0.29 -2.47
CA ASP A 57 -29.77 0.98 -2.65
C ASP A 57 -29.07 2.13 -1.87
N ALA A 58 -29.62 3.35 -1.97
CA ALA A 58 -29.04 4.51 -1.31
C ALA A 58 -29.08 4.42 0.23
N ARG A 59 -30.13 3.84 0.81
CA ARG A 59 -30.30 3.67 2.25
C ARG A 59 -29.32 2.64 2.79
N GLN A 60 -29.21 1.50 2.12
CA GLN A 60 -28.27 0.43 2.44
C GLN A 60 -26.83 0.94 2.34
N SER A 61 -26.50 1.64 1.25
CA SER A 61 -25.18 2.25 1.08
C SER A 61 -24.84 3.23 2.21
N GLU A 62 -25.79 4.07 2.63
CA GLU A 62 -25.58 4.98 3.76
C GLU A 62 -25.39 4.25 5.09
N ALA A 63 -26.22 3.24 5.37
CA ALA A 63 -26.09 2.43 6.57
C ALA A 63 -24.74 1.70 6.65
N TRP A 64 -24.21 1.23 5.51
CA TRP A 64 -22.88 0.62 5.47
C TRP A 64 -21.80 1.62 5.87
N ARG A 65 -21.83 2.81 5.24
CA ARG A 65 -20.82 3.89 5.33
C ARG A 65 -20.77 4.57 6.69
N SER A 66 -21.93 4.78 7.31
CA SER A 66 -22.07 5.62 8.50
C SER A 66 -21.06 5.31 9.62
N PRO A 67 -20.83 4.05 10.03
CA PRO A 67 -19.86 3.74 11.09
C PRO A 67 -18.41 4.07 10.76
N GLN A 68 -18.07 4.26 9.48
CA GLN A 68 -16.70 4.59 9.06
C GLN A 68 -16.40 6.08 9.24
N TYR A 69 -17.42 6.94 9.33
CA TYR A 69 -17.20 8.38 9.52
C TYR A 69 -16.79 8.73 10.96
N SER A 70 -17.03 7.85 11.93
CA SER A 70 -16.52 7.98 13.31
C SER A 70 -15.07 7.50 13.42
N THR A 71 -14.20 7.92 12.49
CA THR A 71 -12.79 7.52 12.44
C THR A 71 -11.97 8.35 13.45
N PRO A 72 -11.20 7.71 14.36
CA PRO A 72 -10.29 8.43 15.24
C PRO A 72 -9.20 9.20 14.47
N PRO A 73 -8.66 10.30 15.03
CA PRO A 73 -7.59 11.05 14.38
C PRO A 73 -6.40 10.17 13.99
N GLY A 74 -5.95 10.30 12.74
CA GLY A 74 -4.80 9.57 12.21
C GLY A 74 -5.03 8.08 11.98
N GLN A 75 -6.29 7.63 11.94
CA GLN A 75 -6.67 6.27 11.59
C GLN A 75 -7.57 6.24 10.35
N ALA A 76 -7.89 5.02 9.88
CA ALA A 76 -8.88 4.79 8.84
C ALA A 76 -9.73 3.58 9.23
N ARG A 77 -11.06 3.70 9.11
CA ARG A 77 -11.96 2.58 9.37
C ARG A 77 -12.39 1.87 8.09
N ARG A 78 -12.44 0.53 8.15
CA ARG A 78 -13.09 -0.33 7.16
C ARG A 78 -13.96 -1.32 7.90
N TYR A 79 -15.11 -1.66 7.34
CA TYR A 79 -16.10 -2.49 8.04
C TYR A 79 -16.55 -1.86 9.37
N GLY A 80 -16.41 -0.53 9.53
CA GLY A 80 -16.75 0.18 10.77
C GLY A 80 -15.72 0.00 11.90
N SER A 81 -14.57 -0.62 11.61
CA SER A 81 -13.54 -0.95 12.58
C SER A 81 -12.17 -0.41 12.15
N ASP A 82 -11.34 -0.12 13.13
CA ASP A 82 -9.93 0.24 13.00
C ASP A 82 -8.98 -0.93 13.36
N PHE A 83 -9.50 -2.16 13.52
CA PHE A 83 -8.75 -3.37 13.95
C PHE A 83 -7.39 -3.60 13.28
N ALA A 84 -7.26 -3.16 12.02
CA ALA A 84 -6.08 -3.34 11.20
C ALA A 84 -5.03 -2.23 11.33
N MET A 85 -5.24 -1.25 12.22
CA MET A 85 -4.31 -0.17 12.49
C MET A 85 -4.07 -0.04 13.99
N GLU A 86 -2.81 -0.01 14.39
CA GLU A 86 -2.46 0.35 15.77
C GLU A 86 -2.60 1.86 15.97
N THR A 87 -2.92 2.29 17.20
CA THR A 87 -2.81 3.71 17.51
C THR A 87 -1.35 4.16 17.48
N ALA A 88 -1.12 5.47 17.29
CA ALA A 88 0.24 6.00 17.37
C ALA A 88 0.87 5.66 18.73
N SER A 89 0.13 5.85 19.82
CA SER A 89 0.59 5.61 21.19
C SER A 89 0.97 4.16 21.48
N ASP A 90 0.38 3.19 20.76
CA ASP A 90 0.71 1.76 20.96
C ASP A 90 2.08 1.37 20.39
N THR A 91 2.63 2.20 19.50
CA THR A 91 3.86 1.88 18.75
C THR A 91 4.94 2.95 18.87
N LEU A 92 4.54 4.20 19.05
CA LEU A 92 5.40 5.37 19.12
C LEU A 92 5.34 6.01 20.50
N CYS A 93 6.50 6.43 21.00
CA CYS A 93 6.65 7.31 22.14
C CYS A 93 6.86 8.75 21.62
N GLY A 94 5.78 9.55 21.64
CA GLY A 94 5.70 10.85 20.98
C GLY A 94 5.43 10.75 19.47
N GLY A 95 5.81 11.79 18.72
CA GLY A 95 5.72 11.76 17.26
C GLY A 95 4.36 12.12 16.67
N ASP A 96 3.60 13.00 17.32
CA ASP A 96 2.25 13.42 16.90
C ASP A 96 2.19 13.98 15.46
N GLU A 97 3.33 14.45 14.93
CA GLU A 97 3.47 14.94 13.55
C GLU A 97 3.60 13.83 12.49
N ILE A 98 3.74 12.56 12.88
CA ILE A 98 3.96 11.42 11.97
C ILE A 98 2.64 10.69 11.72
N GLY A 99 2.29 10.56 10.45
CA GLY A 99 1.07 9.88 10.02
C GLY A 99 1.18 8.36 9.88
N LEU A 100 2.40 7.80 9.98
CA LEU A 100 2.63 6.37 9.83
C LEU A 100 2.05 5.58 11.02
N ARG A 101 1.45 4.42 10.73
CA ARG A 101 0.90 3.49 11.74
C ARG A 101 1.34 2.06 11.44
N ALA A 102 1.47 1.26 12.48
CA ALA A 102 1.70 -0.17 12.34
C ALA A 102 0.37 -0.93 12.21
N SER A 103 0.47 -2.23 11.94
CA SER A 103 -0.66 -3.15 11.98
C SER A 103 -0.22 -4.45 12.63
N ARG A 104 -0.98 -4.92 13.61
CA ARG A 104 -0.83 -6.26 14.20
C ARG A 104 -1.97 -7.19 13.79
N ALA A 105 -2.69 -6.86 12.72
CA ALA A 105 -3.78 -7.69 12.21
C ALA A 105 -3.28 -8.79 11.28
N ALA A 106 -4.02 -9.90 11.24
CA ALA A 106 -3.85 -10.93 10.24
C ALA A 106 -4.05 -10.33 8.84
N GLY A 107 -3.04 -10.41 7.98
CA GLY A 107 -3.01 -9.73 6.68
C GLY A 107 -2.43 -8.31 6.69
N GLY A 108 -2.10 -7.76 7.87
CA GLY A 108 -1.50 -6.44 8.06
C GLY A 108 -2.31 -5.29 7.46
N LEU A 109 -1.62 -4.25 6.97
CA LEU A 109 -2.25 -3.07 6.36
C LEU A 109 -2.93 -3.34 5.00
N SER A 110 -2.81 -4.53 4.42
CA SER A 110 -3.61 -4.89 3.24
C SER A 110 -5.11 -5.08 3.54
N ASN A 111 -5.50 -4.98 4.82
CA ASN A 111 -6.89 -4.78 5.21
C ASN A 111 -7.37 -3.32 5.01
N LEU A 112 -6.44 -2.35 4.92
CA LEU A 112 -6.69 -0.90 4.89
C LEU A 112 -5.81 -0.22 3.81
N TRP A 113 -6.15 -0.40 2.53
CA TRP A 113 -5.30 0.10 1.44
C TRP A 113 -6.09 0.41 0.15
N GLY A 114 -5.43 1.09 -0.79
CA GLY A 114 -5.98 1.42 -2.11
C GLY A 114 -5.87 0.28 -3.14
N SER A 115 -5.32 -0.87 -2.76
CA SER A 115 -5.15 -2.07 -3.61
C SER A 115 -4.39 -1.85 -4.92
N ALA A 116 -3.67 -0.75 -5.09
CA ALA A 116 -2.91 -0.46 -6.30
C ALA A 116 -1.74 -1.44 -6.47
N MET A 117 -1.59 -2.00 -7.68
CA MET A 117 -0.65 -3.08 -7.99
C MET A 117 0.17 -2.76 -9.24
N LEU A 118 1.40 -2.32 -9.05
CA LEU A 118 2.40 -2.20 -10.11
C LEU A 118 3.72 -2.84 -9.64
N PRO A 119 4.46 -3.51 -10.54
CA PRO A 119 5.84 -3.82 -10.27
C PRO A 119 6.65 -2.51 -10.31
N TRP A 120 7.92 -2.57 -9.96
CA TRP A 120 8.81 -1.42 -10.16
C TRP A 120 9.32 -1.39 -11.60
N ARG A 121 9.44 -0.19 -12.16
CA ARG A 121 10.04 -0.04 -13.49
C ARG A 121 11.54 -0.34 -13.41
N PRO A 122 12.16 -0.83 -14.49
CA PRO A 122 13.60 -1.04 -14.54
C PRO A 122 14.40 0.20 -14.10
N GLU A 123 14.01 1.39 -14.54
CA GLU A 123 14.66 2.66 -14.18
C GLU A 123 14.54 3.03 -12.69
N ASP A 124 13.47 2.60 -12.00
CA ASP A 124 13.23 2.95 -10.60
C ASP A 124 14.15 2.17 -9.63
N ILE A 125 14.73 1.07 -10.11
CA ILE A 125 15.58 0.17 -9.34
C ILE A 125 16.94 -0.06 -10.00
N ALA A 126 17.30 0.74 -11.01
CA ALA A 126 18.51 0.53 -11.80
C ALA A 126 19.82 0.57 -10.99
N ASN A 127 19.80 1.27 -9.85
CA ASN A 127 20.93 1.39 -8.93
C ASN A 127 20.86 0.42 -7.73
N TRP A 128 19.94 -0.54 -7.74
CA TRP A 128 19.79 -1.52 -6.65
C TRP A 128 20.75 -2.70 -6.83
N PRO A 129 21.11 -3.42 -5.76
CA PRO A 129 21.98 -4.60 -5.84
C PRO A 129 21.25 -5.86 -6.36
N VAL A 130 20.04 -5.70 -6.91
CA VAL A 130 19.21 -6.75 -7.52
C VAL A 130 18.63 -6.23 -8.82
N SER A 131 18.50 -7.11 -9.81
CA SER A 131 17.96 -6.72 -11.11
C SER A 131 16.43 -6.75 -11.13
N HIS A 132 15.85 -6.05 -12.11
CA HIS A 132 14.43 -6.18 -12.42
C HIS A 132 14.06 -7.63 -12.80
N GLU A 133 14.94 -8.34 -13.50
CA GLU A 133 14.73 -9.72 -13.95
C GLU A 133 14.60 -10.70 -12.76
N ASP A 134 15.41 -10.50 -11.71
CA ASP A 134 15.34 -11.28 -10.47
C ASP A 134 13.95 -11.19 -9.82
N LEU A 135 13.34 -10.01 -9.87
CA LEU A 135 12.02 -9.71 -9.31
C LEU A 135 10.88 -10.15 -10.23
N ALA A 136 11.06 -10.05 -11.55
CA ALA A 136 10.02 -10.35 -12.54
C ALA A 136 9.48 -11.78 -12.41
N ALA A 137 10.35 -12.76 -12.16
CA ALA A 137 9.91 -14.13 -11.93
C ALA A 137 9.05 -14.27 -10.66
N SER A 138 9.36 -13.52 -9.61
CA SER A 138 8.56 -13.49 -8.37
C SER A 138 7.22 -12.80 -8.57
N TRP A 139 7.16 -11.69 -9.31
CA TRP A 139 5.89 -11.04 -9.64
C TRP A 139 4.96 -11.95 -10.43
N ARG A 140 5.47 -12.66 -11.44
CA ARG A 140 4.67 -13.65 -12.18
C ARG A 140 4.17 -14.78 -11.28
N ALA A 141 4.97 -15.22 -10.31
CA ALA A 141 4.55 -16.24 -9.35
C ALA A 141 3.41 -15.75 -8.46
N LEU A 142 3.56 -14.55 -7.89
CA LEU A 142 2.59 -13.93 -7.00
C LEU A 142 1.28 -13.56 -7.69
N ALA A 143 1.31 -13.22 -8.99
CA ALA A 143 0.11 -12.92 -9.78
C ALA A 143 -0.88 -14.11 -9.86
N ARG A 144 -0.44 -15.34 -9.58
CA ARG A 144 -1.34 -16.51 -9.47
C ARG A 144 -2.14 -16.55 -8.17
N HIS A 145 -1.68 -15.82 -7.14
CA HIS A 145 -2.27 -15.83 -5.80
C HIS A 145 -3.06 -14.55 -5.47
N VAL A 146 -2.87 -13.50 -6.26
CA VAL A 146 -3.54 -12.20 -6.09
C VAL A 146 -4.40 -11.94 -7.32
N PRO A 147 -5.72 -11.73 -7.18
CA PRO A 147 -6.53 -11.33 -8.32
C PRO A 147 -6.16 -9.89 -8.70
N ILE A 148 -5.53 -9.70 -9.85
CA ILE A 148 -5.17 -8.38 -10.36
C ILE A 148 -6.09 -8.03 -11.52
N SER A 149 -6.88 -6.98 -11.32
CA SER A 149 -7.67 -6.36 -12.37
C SER A 149 -6.84 -5.31 -13.10
N GLY A 150 -6.84 -5.34 -14.43
CA GLY A 150 -6.11 -4.38 -15.27
C GLY A 150 -6.20 -4.75 -16.75
N THR A 151 -5.55 -3.96 -17.60
CA THR A 151 -5.53 -4.17 -19.06
C THR A 151 -4.14 -3.88 -19.64
N ASN A 152 -3.85 -4.41 -20.82
CA ASN A 152 -2.64 -4.08 -21.58
C ASN A 152 -2.86 -2.80 -22.39
N ASP A 153 -2.53 -1.67 -21.77
CA ASP A 153 -2.70 -0.32 -22.31
C ASP A 153 -1.35 0.43 -22.41
N ALA A 154 -1.39 1.76 -22.50
CA ALA A 154 -0.20 2.59 -22.64
C ALA A 154 0.81 2.42 -21.50
N LEU A 155 0.40 1.91 -20.32
CA LEU A 155 1.29 1.64 -19.19
C LEU A 155 2.06 0.32 -19.35
N ALA A 156 1.55 -0.65 -20.12
CA ALA A 156 2.14 -1.99 -20.18
C ALA A 156 3.64 -2.00 -20.55
N PRO A 157 4.14 -1.18 -21.50
CA PRO A 157 5.57 -1.14 -21.81
C PRO A 157 6.47 -0.67 -20.67
N LEU A 158 5.93 0.07 -19.68
CA LEU A 158 6.70 0.55 -18.52
C LEU A 158 6.92 -0.54 -17.47
N PHE A 159 6.10 -1.60 -17.48
CA PHE A 159 6.05 -2.60 -16.42
C PHE A 159 6.27 -4.02 -16.98
N PRO A 160 7.47 -4.29 -17.54
CA PRO A 160 7.78 -5.63 -18.03
C PRO A 160 7.60 -6.66 -16.90
N GLY A 161 7.07 -7.84 -17.21
CA GLY A 161 6.80 -8.88 -16.21
C GLY A 161 5.42 -8.84 -15.55
N MET A 162 4.60 -7.83 -15.83
CA MET A 162 3.17 -7.82 -15.51
C MET A 162 2.34 -7.80 -16.81
N ASP A 163 2.14 -8.99 -17.39
CA ASP A 163 1.23 -9.16 -18.53
C ASP A 163 -0.22 -9.24 -18.03
N MET A 164 -1.09 -8.39 -18.55
CA MET A 164 -2.52 -8.38 -18.24
C MET A 164 -3.36 -9.13 -19.27
N SER A 165 -2.73 -9.91 -20.16
CA SER A 165 -3.45 -10.80 -21.08
C SER A 165 -4.30 -11.79 -20.31
N GLY A 166 -5.60 -11.84 -20.61
CA GLY A 166 -6.57 -12.68 -19.90
C GLY A 166 -7.03 -12.15 -18.55
N ALA A 167 -6.56 -10.98 -18.10
CA ALA A 167 -7.10 -10.32 -16.92
C ALA A 167 -8.49 -9.72 -17.19
N ASN A 168 -9.29 -9.56 -16.13
CA ASN A 168 -10.61 -8.94 -16.18
C ASN A 168 -10.54 -7.51 -15.65
N PRO A 169 -10.44 -6.48 -16.51
CA PRO A 169 -10.37 -5.09 -16.06
C PRO A 169 -11.71 -4.63 -15.47
N LEU A 170 -11.66 -3.97 -14.30
CA LEU A 170 -12.80 -3.25 -13.77
C LEU A 170 -13.16 -2.14 -14.75
N LYS A 171 -14.41 -2.12 -15.20
CA LYS A 171 -14.87 -1.04 -16.08
C LYS A 171 -14.78 0.31 -15.32
N PRO A 172 -14.00 1.28 -15.83
CA PRO A 172 -13.87 2.58 -15.18
C PRO A 172 -15.20 3.33 -15.20
N GLY A 173 -15.38 4.21 -14.22
CA GLY A 173 -16.49 5.16 -14.17
C GLY A 173 -16.42 6.16 -15.31
N SER A 174 -17.53 6.86 -15.54
CA SER A 174 -17.70 7.73 -16.72
C SER A 174 -16.68 8.88 -16.78
N GLN A 175 -16.30 9.45 -15.62
CA GLN A 175 -15.24 10.46 -15.52
C GLN A 175 -13.88 9.95 -16.06
N ILE A 176 -13.52 8.72 -15.68
CA ILE A 176 -12.22 8.14 -16.00
C ILE A 176 -12.20 7.55 -17.39
N ALA A 177 -13.31 6.97 -17.86
CA ALA A 177 -13.46 6.58 -19.26
C ALA A 177 -13.19 7.76 -20.20
N LEU A 178 -13.74 8.95 -19.91
CA LEU A 178 -13.49 10.16 -20.68
C LEU A 178 -12.03 10.63 -20.58
N LEU A 179 -11.44 10.58 -19.38
CA LEU A 179 -10.03 10.91 -19.16
C LEU A 179 -9.11 10.01 -19.99
N LEU A 180 -9.32 8.69 -19.95
CA LEU A 180 -8.52 7.70 -20.66
C LEU A 180 -8.66 7.84 -22.18
N ALA A 181 -9.88 8.08 -22.68
CA ALA A 181 -10.11 8.33 -24.11
C ALA A 181 -9.34 9.57 -24.60
N ARG A 182 -9.37 10.67 -23.84
CA ARG A 182 -8.63 11.90 -24.18
C ARG A 182 -7.12 11.74 -24.03
N ALA A 183 -6.67 10.99 -23.01
CA ALA A 183 -5.26 10.67 -22.84
C ALA A 183 -4.74 9.85 -24.03
N ASN A 184 -5.49 8.86 -24.48
CA ASN A 184 -5.14 8.08 -25.67
C ASN A 184 -5.07 8.96 -26.94
N ALA A 185 -6.06 9.84 -27.14
CA ALA A 185 -6.07 10.79 -28.26
C ALA A 185 -4.92 11.81 -28.21
N ARG A 186 -4.34 12.07 -27.03
CA ARG A 186 -3.20 12.98 -26.82
C ARG A 186 -1.91 12.24 -26.46
N ARG A 187 -1.82 10.93 -26.75
CA ARG A 187 -0.72 10.07 -26.32
C ARG A 187 0.65 10.59 -26.75
N ALA A 188 0.81 11.00 -28.02
CA ALA A 188 2.07 11.51 -28.53
C ALA A 188 2.51 12.80 -27.81
N ALA A 189 1.58 13.73 -27.57
CA ALA A 189 1.86 14.95 -26.84
C ALA A 189 2.26 14.64 -25.38
N LEU A 190 1.48 13.80 -24.69
CA LEU A 190 1.80 13.37 -23.32
C LEU A 190 3.18 12.70 -23.23
N ALA A 191 3.49 11.80 -24.17
CA ALA A 191 4.78 11.12 -24.25
C ALA A 191 5.95 12.10 -24.47
N ALA A 192 5.75 13.17 -25.26
CA ALA A 192 6.76 14.23 -25.43
C ALA A 192 7.08 14.98 -24.13
N ASP A 193 6.15 15.01 -23.16
CA ASP A 193 6.37 15.54 -21.82
C ASP A 193 6.86 14.46 -20.82
N GLY A 194 7.15 13.25 -21.32
CA GLY A 194 7.51 12.08 -20.51
C GLY A 194 6.37 11.59 -19.63
N VAL A 195 5.11 11.72 -20.07
CA VAL A 195 3.92 11.32 -19.31
C VAL A 195 3.17 10.20 -20.01
N VAL A 196 2.84 9.16 -19.26
CA VAL A 196 2.00 8.03 -19.69
C VAL A 196 0.80 7.95 -18.76
N ILE A 197 -0.39 7.82 -19.34
CA ILE A 197 -1.65 7.67 -18.60
C ILE A 197 -2.31 6.39 -19.07
N GLY A 198 -2.76 5.57 -18.13
CA GLY A 198 -3.51 4.36 -18.41
C GLY A 198 -4.44 3.98 -17.28
N GLN A 199 -5.23 2.93 -17.50
CA GLN A 199 -6.11 2.35 -16.51
C GLN A 199 -5.30 1.76 -15.36
N SER A 200 -5.84 1.89 -14.15
CA SER A 200 -5.21 1.33 -12.95
C SER A 200 -5.14 -0.19 -13.01
N ARG A 201 -4.14 -0.74 -12.33
CA ARG A 201 -4.03 -2.15 -11.98
C ARG A 201 -4.27 -2.26 -10.47
N VAL A 202 -5.28 -3.03 -10.08
CA VAL A 202 -5.72 -3.12 -8.68
C VAL A 202 -5.97 -4.57 -8.26
N ALA A 203 -5.68 -4.91 -7.01
CA ALA A 203 -5.85 -6.25 -6.44
C ALA A 203 -7.34 -6.51 -6.12
N VAL A 204 -8.15 -6.74 -7.16
CA VAL A 204 -9.59 -6.91 -7.06
C VAL A 204 -10.04 -8.12 -7.87
N ASP A 205 -10.93 -8.90 -7.28
CA ASP A 205 -11.56 -10.06 -7.90
C ASP A 205 -12.41 -9.71 -9.12
N ALA A 206 -12.42 -10.58 -10.13
CA ALA A 206 -13.20 -10.40 -11.36
C ALA A 206 -14.72 -10.33 -11.10
N ALA A 207 -15.21 -10.95 -10.02
CA ALA A 207 -16.60 -10.89 -9.57
C ALA A 207 -16.99 -9.53 -8.95
N CYS A 208 -16.11 -8.53 -8.99
CA CYS A 208 -16.37 -7.20 -8.44
C CYS A 208 -17.72 -6.63 -8.88
N ARG A 209 -18.62 -6.43 -7.91
CA ARG A 209 -19.96 -5.89 -8.18
C ARG A 209 -19.94 -4.41 -8.59
N ARG A 210 -18.85 -3.68 -8.33
CA ARG A 210 -18.77 -2.21 -8.47
C ARG A 210 -19.92 -1.53 -7.71
N CYS A 211 -19.96 -1.79 -6.40
CA CYS A 211 -20.97 -1.30 -5.46
C CYS A 211 -20.66 0.08 -4.84
N GLY A 212 -19.53 0.72 -5.19
CA GLY A 212 -19.13 2.02 -4.65
C GLY A 212 -18.54 2.03 -3.23
N LEU A 213 -18.58 0.91 -2.49
CA LEU A 213 -18.23 0.85 -1.06
C LEU A 213 -16.74 0.56 -0.77
N CYS A 214 -15.86 0.70 -1.77
CA CYS A 214 -14.45 0.28 -1.64
C CYS A 214 -13.75 0.98 -0.48
N LEU A 215 -13.98 2.30 -0.32
CA LEU A 215 -13.41 3.13 0.75
C LEU A 215 -13.91 2.79 2.18
N HIS A 216 -14.86 1.86 2.30
CA HIS A 216 -15.57 1.55 3.54
C HIS A 216 -15.39 0.10 4.01
N GLY A 217 -14.58 -0.68 3.27
CA GLY A 217 -14.47 -2.13 3.44
C GLY A 217 -15.46 -2.80 2.48
N CYS A 218 -14.95 -3.65 1.59
CA CYS A 218 -15.77 -4.30 0.57
C CYS A 218 -16.67 -5.35 1.23
N PRO A 219 -18.02 -5.19 1.24
CA PRO A 219 -18.88 -6.14 1.94
C PRO A 219 -18.72 -7.59 1.45
N TRP A 220 -18.49 -7.75 0.14
CA TRP A 220 -18.26 -9.04 -0.52
C TRP A 220 -16.79 -9.51 -0.47
N GLN A 221 -15.90 -8.78 0.21
CA GLN A 221 -14.47 -9.13 0.35
C GLN A 221 -13.74 -9.34 -0.99
N GLN A 222 -14.12 -8.61 -2.03
CA GLN A 222 -13.56 -8.73 -3.38
C GLN A 222 -12.29 -7.89 -3.60
N ILE A 223 -11.93 -7.02 -2.66
CA ILE A 223 -10.62 -6.34 -2.64
C ILE A 223 -9.67 -7.26 -1.89
N TRP A 224 -8.59 -7.69 -2.55
CA TRP A 224 -7.65 -8.63 -1.95
C TRP A 224 -7.00 -8.03 -0.69
N SER A 225 -6.82 -8.89 0.29
CA SER A 225 -5.97 -8.69 1.46
C SER A 225 -5.09 -9.93 1.57
N ALA A 226 -3.88 -9.78 2.11
CA ALA A 226 -3.00 -10.88 2.46
C ALA A 226 -3.70 -11.90 3.37
N ARG A 227 -4.71 -11.47 4.15
CA ARG A 227 -5.60 -12.36 4.92
C ARG A 227 -6.28 -13.41 4.04
N HIS A 228 -6.77 -13.07 2.85
CA HIS A 228 -7.43 -14.03 1.96
C HIS A 228 -6.49 -15.15 1.51
N THR A 229 -5.20 -14.83 1.34
CA THR A 229 -4.19 -15.85 1.02
C THR A 229 -3.80 -16.62 2.28
N LEU A 230 -3.67 -15.95 3.43
CA LEU A 230 -3.44 -16.61 4.72
C LEU A 230 -4.52 -17.66 5.03
N ASP A 231 -5.80 -17.35 4.81
CA ASP A 231 -6.92 -18.25 5.05
C ASP A 231 -6.79 -19.54 4.22
N LYS A 232 -6.31 -19.43 2.98
CA LYS A 232 -5.99 -20.60 2.14
C LYS A 232 -4.79 -21.37 2.69
N LEU A 233 -3.74 -20.66 3.13
CA LEU A 233 -2.53 -21.27 3.68
C LEU A 233 -2.79 -22.00 5.00
N ARG A 234 -3.73 -21.54 5.84
CA ARG A 234 -4.14 -22.23 7.07
C ARG A 234 -4.67 -23.64 6.82
N GLY A 235 -5.13 -23.94 5.60
CA GLY A 235 -5.54 -25.28 5.18
C GLY A 235 -4.41 -26.19 4.66
N ASP A 236 -3.20 -25.67 4.45
CA ASP A 236 -2.05 -26.47 4.01
C ASP A 236 -1.37 -27.12 5.22
N PRO A 237 -1.19 -28.45 5.27
CA PRO A 237 -0.60 -29.15 6.42
C PRO A 237 0.87 -28.79 6.69
N ARG A 238 1.54 -28.12 5.74
CA ARG A 238 2.92 -27.63 5.90
C ARG A 238 2.98 -26.26 6.54
N VAL A 239 1.84 -25.63 6.80
CA VAL A 239 1.75 -24.29 7.40
C VAL A 239 1.18 -24.41 8.81
N THR A 240 1.85 -23.78 9.76
CA THR A 240 1.32 -23.51 11.10
C THR A 240 1.19 -22.01 11.26
N TYR A 241 0.05 -21.54 11.74
CA TYR A 241 -0.18 -20.13 12.06
C TYR A 241 -0.38 -19.98 13.57
N GLU A 242 0.35 -19.06 14.20
CA GLU A 242 0.20 -18.73 15.61
C GLU A 242 0.01 -17.21 15.77
N ALA A 243 -1.04 -16.80 16.46
CA ALA A 243 -1.24 -15.43 16.91
C ALA A 243 -0.33 -15.16 18.12
N ALA A 244 0.96 -15.00 17.86
CA ALA A 244 2.02 -14.86 18.83
C ALA A 244 2.93 -13.67 18.46
N PRO A 245 2.68 -12.48 19.03
CA PRO A 245 3.51 -11.30 18.79
C PRO A 245 4.98 -11.55 19.16
N VAL A 246 5.90 -11.16 18.29
CA VAL A 246 7.34 -11.31 18.51
C VAL A 246 7.92 -10.04 19.14
N ALA A 247 8.68 -10.21 20.21
CA ALA A 247 9.35 -9.12 20.93
C ALA A 247 10.77 -8.86 20.39
N ALA A 248 11.54 -9.91 20.13
CA ALA A 248 12.92 -9.86 19.65
C ALA A 248 13.26 -11.10 18.83
N ILE A 249 14.39 -11.08 18.12
CA ILE A 249 14.91 -12.20 17.34
C ILE A 249 16.38 -12.43 17.64
N SER A 250 16.84 -13.67 17.49
CA SER A 250 18.26 -14.01 17.57
C SER A 250 18.56 -15.21 16.67
N GLU A 251 19.83 -15.50 16.46
CA GLU A 251 20.25 -16.74 15.79
C GLU A 251 21.31 -17.48 16.59
N THR A 252 21.45 -18.76 16.25
CA THR A 252 22.47 -19.67 16.74
C THR A 252 23.18 -20.29 15.53
N ASP A 253 24.27 -21.03 15.78
CA ASP A 253 24.99 -21.74 14.71
C ASP A 253 24.08 -22.68 13.90
N THR A 254 23.02 -23.21 14.53
CA THR A 254 22.15 -24.25 13.98
C THR A 254 20.75 -23.77 13.59
N GLY A 255 20.33 -22.57 13.99
CA GLY A 255 18.97 -22.09 13.76
C GLY A 255 18.74 -20.61 14.05
N ALA A 256 17.50 -20.18 13.91
CA ALA A 256 17.01 -18.87 14.30
C ALA A 256 15.90 -18.99 15.34
N VAL A 257 15.81 -18.01 16.23
CA VAL A 257 14.89 -18.00 17.37
C VAL A 257 14.07 -16.70 17.34
N ALA A 258 12.75 -16.85 17.40
CA ALA A 258 11.83 -15.76 17.69
C ALA A 258 11.51 -15.78 19.19
N HIS A 259 11.73 -14.65 19.86
CA HIS A 259 11.39 -14.42 21.26
C HIS A 259 10.02 -13.75 21.32
N LEU A 260 9.03 -14.43 21.86
CA LEU A 260 7.64 -13.99 21.90
C LEU A 260 7.43 -12.95 23.02
N ALA A 261 6.38 -12.15 22.88
CA ALA A 261 6.03 -11.12 23.87
C ALA A 261 5.58 -11.70 25.22
N ASP A 262 5.15 -12.96 25.26
CA ASP A 262 4.78 -13.70 26.48
C ASP A 262 5.96 -14.36 27.19
N GLY A 263 7.19 -14.18 26.67
CA GLY A 263 8.41 -14.82 27.17
C GLY A 263 8.70 -16.20 26.58
N GLY A 264 7.80 -16.75 25.75
CA GLY A 264 8.03 -17.98 25.01
C GLY A 264 9.05 -17.82 23.88
N THR A 265 9.48 -18.94 23.30
CA THR A 265 10.35 -18.94 22.11
C THR A 265 9.86 -19.91 21.04
N ARG A 266 10.23 -19.62 19.79
CA ARG A 266 10.06 -20.52 18.65
C ARG A 266 11.36 -20.60 17.88
N ALA A 267 11.86 -21.82 17.67
CA ALA A 267 13.06 -22.08 16.89
C ALA A 267 12.71 -22.65 15.51
N GLY A 268 13.48 -22.27 14.51
CA GLY A 268 13.40 -22.75 13.13
C GLY A 268 14.76 -22.72 12.45
N ALA A 269 14.87 -23.33 11.27
CA ALA A 269 16.13 -23.36 10.53
C ALA A 269 16.57 -21.96 10.09
N ARG A 270 15.59 -21.13 9.74
CA ARG A 270 15.71 -19.73 9.32
C ARG A 270 14.49 -18.95 9.76
N LEU A 271 14.63 -17.63 9.83
CA LEU A 271 13.58 -16.71 10.25
C LEU A 271 13.53 -15.53 9.28
N PHE A 272 12.32 -15.24 8.81
CA PHE A 272 12.02 -14.13 7.90
C PHE A 272 11.15 -13.09 8.61
N LEU A 273 11.70 -11.92 8.90
CA LEU A 273 11.03 -10.79 9.54
C LEU A 273 10.30 -9.93 8.50
N ALA A 274 8.97 -9.97 8.57
CA ALA A 274 8.04 -9.31 7.65
C ALA A 274 6.91 -8.57 8.41
N ALA A 275 7.22 -8.02 9.59
CA ALA A 275 6.24 -7.43 10.50
C ALA A 275 5.74 -6.04 10.07
N GLY A 276 6.27 -5.49 8.96
CA GLY A 276 6.03 -4.11 8.54
C GLY A 276 7.02 -3.16 9.21
N VAL A 277 7.32 -2.05 8.55
CA VAL A 277 8.51 -1.23 8.85
C VAL A 277 8.64 -0.75 10.30
N LEU A 278 7.53 -0.47 11.00
CA LEU A 278 7.56 -0.06 12.40
C LEU A 278 7.79 -1.26 13.34
N GLU A 279 7.04 -2.34 13.21
CA GLU A 279 7.21 -3.52 14.08
C GLU A 279 8.52 -4.24 13.79
N SER A 280 8.96 -4.30 12.52
CA SER A 280 10.28 -4.81 12.16
C SER A 280 11.40 -3.96 12.76
N ALA A 281 11.28 -2.62 12.75
CA ALA A 281 12.23 -1.75 13.45
C ALA A 281 12.21 -1.99 14.98
N ARG A 282 11.03 -2.12 15.58
CA ARG A 282 10.88 -2.40 17.03
C ARG A 282 11.54 -3.72 17.42
N ILE A 283 11.31 -4.77 16.64
CA ILE A 283 11.89 -6.11 16.87
C ILE A 283 13.41 -6.06 16.71
N VAL A 284 13.92 -5.45 15.63
CA VAL A 284 15.37 -5.35 15.39
C VAL A 284 16.06 -4.54 16.48
N LEU A 285 15.51 -3.39 16.86
CA LEU A 285 16.09 -2.54 17.92
C LEU A 285 16.02 -3.17 19.32
N ALA A 286 15.16 -4.18 19.52
CA ALA A 286 15.09 -4.94 20.76
C ALA A 286 15.97 -6.20 20.76
N SER A 287 16.62 -6.52 19.64
CA SER A 287 17.38 -7.76 19.45
C SER A 287 18.86 -7.62 19.83
N PRO A 288 19.58 -8.72 20.15
CA PRO A 288 21.01 -8.67 20.41
C PRO A 288 21.79 -8.08 19.23
N GLY A 289 22.76 -7.21 19.50
CA GLY A 289 23.54 -6.53 18.46
C GLY A 289 22.77 -5.44 17.71
N ALA A 290 21.65 -4.97 18.25
CA ALA A 290 20.87 -3.87 17.69
C ALA A 290 21.72 -2.60 17.46
N PRO A 291 21.47 -1.86 16.36
CA PRO A 291 22.04 -0.53 16.18
C PRO A 291 21.37 0.50 17.11
N ASP A 292 22.00 1.67 17.27
CA ASP A 292 21.44 2.77 18.07
C ASP A 292 20.12 3.33 17.52
N GLY A 293 19.90 3.18 16.21
CA GLY A 293 18.70 3.64 15.54
C GLY A 293 18.62 3.16 14.08
N LEU A 294 17.44 3.34 13.50
CA LEU A 294 17.13 3.00 12.11
C LEU A 294 16.50 4.19 11.41
N THR A 295 16.81 4.42 10.14
CA THR A 295 16.25 5.55 9.38
C THR A 295 15.35 5.07 8.27
N LEU A 296 14.06 5.31 8.42
CA LEU A 296 13.06 5.10 7.38
C LEU A 296 13.06 6.26 6.37
N ARG A 297 12.77 5.94 5.11
CA ARG A 297 12.59 6.91 4.04
C ARG A 297 11.14 6.92 3.59
N ASP A 298 10.51 8.09 3.59
CA ASP A 298 9.12 8.29 3.18
C ASP A 298 9.05 8.55 1.66
N SER A 299 7.98 8.10 1.01
CA SER A 299 7.57 8.56 -0.32
C SER A 299 6.47 9.59 -0.11
N SER A 300 6.87 10.85 0.10
CA SER A 300 5.93 11.93 0.41
C SER A 300 4.94 12.15 -0.72
N TYR A 301 3.70 12.52 -0.39
CA TYR A 301 2.62 12.61 -1.38
C TYR A 301 1.77 13.87 -1.22
N ALA A 302 1.07 14.22 -2.29
CA ALA A 302 0.10 15.31 -2.32
C ALA A 302 -1.19 14.92 -3.06
N PHE A 303 -2.29 15.53 -2.66
CA PHE A 303 -3.56 15.51 -3.38
C PHE A 303 -3.66 16.76 -4.25
N LEU A 304 -3.79 16.58 -5.56
CA LEU A 304 -4.10 17.61 -6.54
C LEU A 304 -5.56 17.43 -7.00
N PRO A 305 -6.50 18.23 -6.47
CA PRO A 305 -7.87 18.25 -6.97
C PRO A 305 -7.93 18.85 -8.38
N ALA A 306 -8.84 18.34 -9.20
CA ALA A 306 -9.12 18.85 -10.54
C ALA A 306 -10.61 18.74 -10.84
N LEU A 307 -11.13 19.69 -11.60
CA LEU A 307 -12.49 19.64 -12.12
C LEU A 307 -12.49 19.05 -13.53
N GLN A 308 -13.44 18.18 -13.84
CA GLN A 308 -13.74 17.77 -15.19
C GLN A 308 -14.96 18.56 -15.67
N PRO A 309 -14.82 19.64 -16.47
CA PRO A 309 -15.95 20.50 -16.86
C PRO A 309 -17.04 19.80 -17.68
N ALA A 310 -16.69 18.67 -18.30
CA ALA A 310 -17.66 17.84 -19.01
C ALA A 310 -18.60 17.15 -18.01
N PHE A 311 -19.83 16.91 -18.44
CA PHE A 311 -20.81 16.10 -17.71
C PHE A 311 -20.83 14.68 -18.29
N PRO A 312 -19.96 13.77 -17.83
CA PRO A 312 -19.91 12.42 -18.38
C PRO A 312 -21.22 11.68 -18.05
N ARG A 313 -21.68 10.86 -18.99
CA ARG A 313 -22.88 10.02 -18.85
C ARG A 313 -22.48 8.53 -18.80
N PRO A 314 -23.06 7.72 -17.90
CA PRO A 314 -23.97 8.09 -16.81
C PRO A 314 -23.27 8.99 -15.77
N ALA A 315 -24.06 9.64 -14.90
CA ALA A 315 -23.50 10.48 -13.85
C ALA A 315 -22.56 9.67 -12.92
N PRO A 316 -21.44 10.23 -12.45
CA PRO A 316 -20.36 9.46 -11.82
C PRO A 316 -20.68 8.94 -10.41
N ASP A 317 -21.75 9.45 -9.80
CA ASP A 317 -22.30 9.04 -8.50
C ASP A 317 -23.40 7.97 -8.62
N ARG A 318 -23.64 7.44 -9.82
CA ARG A 318 -24.62 6.38 -10.06
C ARG A 318 -23.93 5.02 -10.16
N LEU A 319 -24.46 4.06 -9.42
CA LEU A 319 -24.03 2.66 -9.51
C LEU A 319 -24.35 2.08 -10.91
N PRO A 320 -23.56 1.10 -11.39
CA PRO A 320 -22.37 0.53 -10.76
C PRO A 320 -21.10 1.41 -10.88
N LEU A 321 -20.33 1.54 -9.80
CA LEU A 321 -19.05 2.27 -9.73
C LEU A 321 -18.07 1.66 -8.70
N HIS A 322 -16.79 2.02 -8.75
CA HIS A 322 -15.85 1.69 -7.67
C HIS A 322 -15.03 2.93 -7.28
N THR A 323 -14.66 3.01 -6.00
CA THR A 323 -14.01 4.20 -5.38
C THR A 323 -12.51 4.01 -5.14
N LEU A 324 -11.93 2.91 -5.67
CA LEU A 324 -10.48 2.70 -5.80
C LEU A 324 -9.87 3.58 -6.90
N PRO A 325 -8.53 3.68 -6.99
CA PRO A 325 -7.87 4.29 -8.15
C PRO A 325 -8.36 3.67 -9.45
N GLN A 326 -8.63 4.50 -10.44
CA GLN A 326 -9.17 4.07 -11.74
C GLN A 326 -8.22 4.33 -12.90
N ALA A 327 -7.28 5.26 -12.75
CA ALA A 327 -6.21 5.50 -13.70
C ALA A 327 -4.90 5.77 -12.96
N PHE A 328 -3.79 5.46 -13.61
CA PHE A 328 -2.45 5.82 -13.16
C PHE A 328 -1.80 6.79 -14.16
N VAL A 329 -0.98 7.68 -13.63
CA VAL A 329 -0.13 8.58 -14.39
C VAL A 329 1.31 8.32 -13.99
N GLU A 330 2.11 7.90 -14.96
CA GLU A 330 3.55 7.73 -14.81
C GLU A 330 4.25 8.91 -15.48
N MET A 331 5.11 9.59 -14.74
CA MET A 331 5.93 10.69 -15.24
C MET A 331 7.41 10.31 -15.13
N ALA A 332 8.07 10.17 -16.28
CA ALA A 332 9.50 9.89 -16.35
C ALA A 332 10.31 10.98 -15.66
N GLY A 333 11.44 10.61 -15.06
CA GLY A 333 12.41 11.54 -14.52
C GLY A 333 12.90 12.57 -15.56
N GLN A 334 13.29 13.77 -15.11
CA GLN A 334 13.94 14.77 -15.96
C GLN A 334 15.31 15.13 -15.37
N GLY A 335 16.35 15.14 -16.20
CA GLY A 335 17.71 15.54 -15.78
C GLY A 335 18.29 14.68 -14.65
N GLY A 336 18.01 13.37 -14.64
CA GLY A 336 18.44 12.44 -13.59
C GLY A 336 17.57 12.43 -12.33
N ALA A 337 16.53 13.27 -12.25
CA ALA A 337 15.55 13.20 -11.17
C ALA A 337 14.77 11.88 -11.22
N PRO A 338 14.37 11.31 -10.07
CA PRO A 338 13.50 10.14 -10.05
C PRO A 338 12.15 10.38 -10.74
N SER A 339 11.53 9.28 -11.13
CA SER A 339 10.18 9.24 -11.65
C SER A 339 9.12 9.64 -10.61
N VAL A 340 7.90 9.91 -11.09
CA VAL A 340 6.74 10.26 -10.27
C VAL A 340 5.55 9.45 -10.72
N HIS A 341 4.75 8.98 -9.75
CA HIS A 341 3.53 8.24 -9.97
C HIS A 341 2.34 9.02 -9.40
N ALA A 342 1.21 8.99 -10.08
CA ALA A 342 -0.05 9.47 -9.52
C ALA A 342 -1.21 8.49 -9.73
N GLN A 343 -2.05 8.38 -8.72
CA GLN A 343 -3.30 7.63 -8.73
C GLN A 343 -4.46 8.59 -8.91
N ILE A 344 -5.33 8.31 -9.88
CA ILE A 344 -6.48 9.15 -10.20
C ILE A 344 -7.74 8.52 -9.63
N TYR A 345 -8.35 9.25 -8.70
CA TYR A 345 -9.61 8.90 -8.06
C TYR A 345 -10.75 9.71 -8.67
N ALA A 346 -11.75 8.99 -9.16
CA ALA A 346 -13.02 9.58 -9.60
C ALA A 346 -13.89 9.96 -8.39
N TRP A 347 -15.12 10.38 -8.67
CA TRP A 347 -16.13 10.64 -7.66
C TRP A 347 -16.17 9.54 -6.58
N ASN A 348 -16.20 9.98 -5.33
CA ASN A 348 -16.63 9.22 -4.18
C ASN A 348 -17.32 10.16 -3.19
N GLU A 349 -18.02 9.59 -2.23
CA GLU A 349 -18.81 10.34 -1.25
C GLU A 349 -17.99 11.22 -0.30
N PHE A 350 -16.70 10.93 -0.06
CA PHE A 350 -15.87 11.80 0.77
C PHE A 350 -15.72 13.19 0.16
N TYR A 351 -15.81 13.33 -1.16
CA TYR A 351 -15.71 14.63 -1.81
C TYR A 351 -16.86 15.55 -1.42
N ILE A 352 -18.11 15.07 -1.50
CA ILE A 352 -19.25 15.89 -1.08
C ILE A 352 -19.24 16.12 0.43
N ARG A 353 -18.81 15.14 1.23
CA ARG A 353 -18.68 15.32 2.69
C ARG A 353 -17.64 16.39 3.05
N ASP A 354 -16.42 16.31 2.52
CA ASP A 354 -15.34 17.31 2.73
C ASP A 354 -15.80 18.70 2.27
N LEU A 355 -16.50 18.78 1.14
CA LEU A 355 -17.04 20.06 0.65
C LEU A 355 -18.13 20.63 1.55
N MET A 356 -19.03 19.80 2.08
CA MET A 356 -20.09 20.24 2.98
C MET A 356 -19.55 20.62 4.36
N GLU A 357 -18.61 19.85 4.89
CA GLU A 357 -17.97 20.10 6.19
C GLU A 357 -17.16 21.40 6.17
N ASN A 358 -16.42 21.68 5.09
CA ASN A 358 -15.57 22.87 5.01
C ASN A 358 -16.26 24.12 4.42
N TYR A 359 -17.26 23.96 3.55
CA TYR A 359 -17.86 25.07 2.80
C TYR A 359 -19.39 25.13 2.85
N GLY A 360 -20.05 24.12 3.42
CA GLY A 360 -21.51 24.02 3.47
C GLY A 360 -22.14 24.50 4.79
N PHE A 361 -21.34 24.90 5.78
CA PHE A 361 -21.83 25.26 7.10
C PHE A 361 -22.75 26.50 7.06
N GLY A 362 -23.95 26.37 7.64
CA GLY A 362 -24.90 27.49 7.82
C GLY A 362 -25.73 27.92 6.60
N LEU A 363 -25.54 27.31 5.42
CA LEU A 363 -26.20 27.76 4.18
C LEU A 363 -26.87 26.60 3.42
N PRO A 364 -28.13 26.24 3.75
CA PRO A 364 -28.92 25.25 3.01
C PRO A 364 -28.92 25.37 1.47
N PRO A 365 -28.96 26.57 0.84
CA PRO A 365 -28.94 26.68 -0.62
C PRO A 365 -27.64 26.20 -1.28
N LEU A 366 -26.53 26.06 -0.54
CA LEU A 366 -25.25 25.60 -1.10
C LEU A 366 -25.17 24.08 -1.31
N ARG A 367 -26.13 23.29 -0.80
CA ARG A 367 -26.10 21.83 -0.92
C ARG A 367 -26.14 21.34 -2.38
N LEU A 368 -27.02 21.92 -3.20
CA LEU A 368 -27.17 21.56 -4.60
C LEU A 368 -25.91 21.90 -5.43
N PRO A 369 -25.37 23.13 -5.40
CA PRO A 369 -24.17 23.46 -6.17
C PRO A 369 -22.93 22.69 -5.69
N LEU A 370 -22.76 22.43 -4.39
CA LEU A 370 -21.67 21.58 -3.89
C LEU A 370 -21.82 20.12 -4.36
N GLY A 371 -23.06 19.60 -4.41
CA GLY A 371 -23.35 18.28 -4.97
C GLY A 371 -23.00 18.18 -6.46
N ILE A 372 -23.32 19.22 -7.24
CA ILE A 372 -22.92 19.30 -8.65
C ILE A 372 -21.40 19.36 -8.76
N MET A 373 -20.74 20.22 -7.98
CA MET A 373 -19.28 20.36 -8.00
C MET A 373 -18.57 19.04 -7.64
N ALA A 374 -19.06 18.31 -6.63
CA ALA A 374 -18.51 17.01 -6.25
C ALA A 374 -18.51 16.01 -7.41
N ARG A 375 -19.55 16.01 -8.26
CA ARG A 375 -19.63 15.17 -9.48
C ARG A 375 -18.63 15.56 -10.58
N HIS A 376 -18.02 16.74 -10.48
CA HIS A 376 -16.97 17.18 -11.39
C HIS A 376 -15.58 16.98 -10.80
N LEU A 377 -15.48 16.68 -9.50
CA LEU A 377 -14.20 16.53 -8.82
C LEU A 377 -13.55 15.19 -9.19
N ILE A 378 -12.27 15.27 -9.51
CA ILE A 378 -11.32 14.17 -9.64
C ILE A 378 -10.12 14.55 -8.77
N VAL A 379 -9.58 13.62 -8.00
CA VAL A 379 -8.39 13.87 -7.19
C VAL A 379 -7.25 13.01 -7.70
N ALA A 380 -6.13 13.66 -8.02
CA ALA A 380 -4.88 12.96 -8.30
C ALA A 380 -4.04 12.90 -7.01
N GLN A 381 -3.75 11.69 -6.54
CA GLN A 381 -2.81 11.46 -5.44
C GLN A 381 -1.43 11.18 -6.04
N MET A 382 -0.50 12.09 -5.89
CA MET A 382 0.84 12.02 -6.49
C MET A 382 1.88 11.72 -5.43
N PHE A 383 2.81 10.81 -5.73
CA PHE A 383 3.87 10.34 -4.84
C PHE A 383 5.24 10.74 -5.40
N LEU A 384 6.13 11.19 -4.51
CA LEU A 384 7.53 11.45 -4.84
C LEU A 384 8.40 10.25 -4.47
N HIS A 385 9.50 10.05 -5.21
CA HIS A 385 10.54 9.13 -4.79
C HIS A 385 11.13 9.52 -3.43
N SER A 386 11.62 8.55 -2.65
CA SER A 386 12.16 8.82 -1.32
C SER A 386 13.44 9.66 -1.29
N ASP A 387 14.13 9.82 -2.43
CA ASP A 387 15.27 10.74 -2.56
C ASP A 387 14.85 12.21 -2.52
N LEU A 388 13.61 12.49 -2.89
CA LEU A 388 13.03 13.84 -2.92
C LEU A 388 12.13 14.10 -1.71
N SER A 389 12.12 13.20 -0.72
CA SER A 389 11.16 13.17 0.37
C SER A 389 11.86 13.24 1.73
N HIS A 390 11.06 13.29 2.80
CA HIS A 390 11.55 13.29 4.17
C HIS A 390 11.97 11.89 4.64
N ALA A 391 12.66 11.83 5.78
CA ALA A 391 13.02 10.58 6.46
C ALA A 391 12.59 10.62 7.93
N ILE A 392 12.52 9.45 8.56
CA ILE A 392 12.14 9.27 9.97
C ILE A 392 13.21 8.40 10.63
N THR A 393 13.98 8.95 11.57
CA THR A 393 14.88 8.16 12.42
C THR A 393 14.08 7.60 13.59
N LEU A 394 14.21 6.31 13.85
CA LEU A 394 13.60 5.58 14.94
C LEU A 394 14.68 5.12 15.91
N THR A 395 14.46 5.38 17.19
CA THR A 395 15.23 4.79 18.29
C THR A 395 14.31 4.04 19.24
N ARG A 396 14.85 3.18 20.09
CA ARG A 396 14.07 2.44 21.07
C ARG A 396 13.88 3.26 22.34
N ALA A 397 12.64 3.44 22.78
CA ALA A 397 12.31 4.03 24.06
C ALA A 397 12.50 3.01 25.20
N ALA A 398 12.57 3.49 26.44
CA ALA A 398 12.72 2.64 27.63
C ALA A 398 11.56 1.65 27.80
N ASP A 399 10.34 2.04 27.43
CA ASP A 399 9.12 1.22 27.48
C ASP A 399 8.97 0.24 26.31
N GLY A 400 9.97 0.18 25.40
CA GLY A 400 9.97 -0.72 24.25
C GLY A 400 9.24 -0.20 23.01
N ARG A 401 8.60 0.97 23.06
CA ARG A 401 8.08 1.66 21.88
C ARG A 401 9.20 2.33 21.09
N LEU A 402 8.86 2.90 19.94
CA LEU A 402 9.79 3.65 19.09
C LEU A 402 9.69 5.15 19.35
N THR A 403 10.81 5.84 19.55
CA THR A 403 10.85 7.30 19.54
C THR A 403 11.20 7.77 18.14
N PRO A 404 10.31 8.47 17.43
CA PRO A 404 10.58 8.90 16.07
C PRO A 404 11.10 10.36 16.03
N ARG A 405 12.00 10.64 15.09
CA ARG A 405 12.50 11.97 14.78
C ARG A 405 12.47 12.22 13.28
N ILE A 406 11.78 13.28 12.86
CA ILE A 406 11.70 13.63 11.44
C ILE A 406 13.02 14.27 10.99
N ALA A 407 13.63 13.69 9.96
CA ALA A 407 14.73 14.28 9.20
C ALA A 407 14.14 14.96 7.95
N ARG A 408 13.92 16.28 8.03
CA ARG A 408 13.31 17.05 6.94
C ARG A 408 14.31 17.28 5.81
N ASN A 409 14.00 16.78 4.62
CA ASN A 409 14.66 17.19 3.38
C ASN A 409 14.18 18.59 2.93
N PRO A 410 15.09 19.58 2.76
CA PRO A 410 14.72 20.94 2.36
C PRO A 410 14.22 21.03 0.91
N GLY A 411 14.58 20.06 0.05
CA GLY A 411 14.16 20.03 -1.36
C GLY A 411 12.73 19.53 -1.58
N THR A 412 12.11 18.86 -0.59
CA THR A 412 10.82 18.18 -0.77
C THR A 412 9.71 19.10 -1.23
N GLN A 413 9.60 20.29 -0.63
CA GLN A 413 8.52 21.23 -0.96
C GLN A 413 8.65 21.76 -2.40
N ALA A 414 9.87 22.12 -2.81
CA ALA A 414 10.14 22.58 -4.17
C ALA A 414 9.91 21.47 -5.21
N ALA A 415 10.36 20.25 -4.91
CA ALA A 415 10.11 19.07 -5.74
C ALA A 415 8.60 18.82 -5.89
N MET A 416 7.84 18.82 -4.79
CA MET A 416 6.40 18.62 -4.79
C MET A 416 5.68 19.68 -5.64
N ALA A 417 6.01 20.95 -5.47
CA ALA A 417 5.41 22.05 -6.23
C ALA A 417 5.69 21.95 -7.74
N SER A 418 6.93 21.58 -8.10
CA SER A 418 7.34 21.36 -9.49
C SER A 418 6.59 20.20 -10.13
N GLN A 419 6.60 19.02 -9.48
CA GLN A 419 5.96 17.82 -10.00
C GLN A 419 4.43 17.96 -10.06
N THR A 420 3.81 18.62 -9.08
CA THR A 420 2.37 18.96 -9.13
C THR A 420 2.07 19.87 -10.31
N GLY A 421 2.96 20.83 -10.63
CA GLY A 421 2.83 21.69 -11.81
C GLY A 421 2.90 20.91 -13.12
N ARG A 422 3.78 19.92 -13.20
CA ARG A 422 3.90 19.01 -14.36
C ARG A 422 2.69 18.10 -14.50
N LEU A 423 2.24 17.46 -13.41
CA LEU A 423 1.02 16.66 -13.39
C LEU A 423 -0.20 17.49 -13.81
N ALA A 424 -0.34 18.72 -13.30
CA ALA A 424 -1.41 19.62 -13.70
C ALA A 424 -1.38 19.92 -15.21
N ARG A 425 -0.19 20.07 -15.81
CA ARG A 425 -0.07 20.27 -17.27
C ARG A 425 -0.54 19.05 -18.05
N ALA A 426 -0.19 17.85 -17.60
CA ALA A 426 -0.66 16.60 -18.21
C ALA A 426 -2.19 16.44 -18.09
N LEU A 427 -2.76 16.69 -16.91
CA LEU A 427 -4.20 16.61 -16.67
C LEU A 427 -4.99 17.66 -17.49
N ARG A 428 -4.43 18.86 -17.74
CA ARG A 428 -5.05 19.82 -18.66
C ARG A 428 -5.19 19.28 -20.09
N ARG A 429 -4.23 18.46 -20.55
CA ARG A 429 -4.30 17.84 -21.89
C ARG A 429 -5.39 16.78 -21.99
N THR A 430 -5.88 16.25 -20.87
CA THR A 430 -7.06 15.36 -20.81
C THR A 430 -8.37 16.13 -20.58
N GLY A 431 -8.34 17.46 -20.65
CA GLY A 431 -9.50 18.33 -20.47
C GLY A 431 -9.99 18.43 -19.04
N LEU A 432 -9.10 18.19 -18.07
CA LEU A 432 -9.33 18.56 -16.67
C LEU A 432 -8.84 19.99 -16.40
N VAL A 433 -9.36 20.59 -15.33
CA VAL A 433 -8.96 21.89 -14.78
C VAL A 433 -8.38 21.66 -13.39
N PRO A 434 -7.05 21.49 -13.25
CA PRO A 434 -6.41 21.26 -11.96
C PRO A 434 -6.43 22.51 -11.09
N LEU A 435 -6.79 22.33 -9.82
CA LEU A 435 -6.89 23.39 -8.82
C LEU A 435 -5.60 23.44 -7.99
N ARG A 436 -4.51 23.94 -8.57
CA ARG A 436 -3.19 23.95 -7.91
C ARG A 436 -3.18 24.67 -6.55
N PHE A 437 -4.00 25.71 -6.39
CA PHE A 437 -4.14 26.44 -5.13
C PHE A 437 -4.74 25.58 -4.00
N ALA A 438 -5.48 24.52 -4.35
CA ALA A 438 -6.10 23.58 -3.42
C ALA A 438 -5.28 22.28 -3.26
N THR A 439 -4.02 22.27 -3.69
CA THR A 439 -3.12 21.12 -3.48
C THR A 439 -2.88 20.95 -1.98
N ARG A 440 -3.08 19.73 -1.47
CA ARG A 440 -2.84 19.39 -0.05
C ARG A 440 -1.70 18.39 0.04
N THR A 441 -0.63 18.72 0.77
CA THR A 441 0.45 17.79 1.12
C THR A 441 0.14 17.08 2.41
N ALA A 442 0.48 15.80 2.52
CA ALA A 442 0.23 15.04 3.73
C ALA A 442 1.39 15.12 4.74
N PRO A 443 1.14 14.84 6.04
CA PRO A 443 2.19 14.69 7.04
C PRO A 443 3.19 13.58 6.68
N VAL A 444 4.37 13.63 7.29
CA VAL A 444 5.45 12.66 7.03
C VAL A 444 4.98 11.25 7.41
N GLY A 445 5.19 10.29 6.50
CA GLY A 445 4.81 8.89 6.70
C GLY A 445 3.31 8.59 6.54
N ALA A 446 2.46 9.61 6.34
CA ALA A 446 1.02 9.42 6.07
C ALA A 446 0.74 8.79 4.70
N SER A 447 1.77 8.65 3.85
CA SER A 447 1.70 7.92 2.57
C SER A 447 1.52 6.43 2.76
N PHE A 448 1.96 5.89 3.91
CA PHE A 448 2.21 4.47 4.15
C PHE A 448 3.19 3.82 3.16
N HIS A 449 3.82 4.61 2.29
CA HIS A 449 4.90 4.22 1.40
C HIS A 449 6.22 4.59 2.06
N VAL A 450 6.63 3.76 3.01
CA VAL A 450 7.81 3.99 3.84
C VAL A 450 8.65 2.71 3.87
N GLY A 451 9.97 2.83 3.91
CA GLY A 451 10.88 1.70 3.87
C GLY A 451 12.33 2.10 4.17
N ALA A 452 13.28 1.25 3.77
CA ALA A 452 14.70 1.54 3.75
C ALA A 452 15.37 1.80 5.13
N SER A 453 14.82 1.25 6.21
CA SER A 453 15.47 1.25 7.54
C SER A 453 16.69 0.34 7.62
N LEU A 454 16.75 -0.70 6.80
CA LEU A 454 17.79 -1.73 6.76
C LEU A 454 18.19 -2.04 5.31
N PRO A 455 18.56 -1.02 4.51
CA PRO A 455 18.63 -1.13 3.06
C PRO A 455 19.62 -2.20 2.61
N MET A 456 19.24 -2.97 1.60
CA MET A 456 20.11 -4.01 1.06
C MET A 456 21.29 -3.42 0.28
N SER A 457 22.44 -4.09 0.36
CA SER A 457 23.70 -3.72 -0.29
C SER A 457 24.44 -4.98 -0.75
N SER A 458 25.26 -4.85 -1.79
CA SER A 458 26.20 -5.91 -2.18
C SER A 458 27.34 -6.10 -1.18
N ALA A 459 27.64 -5.06 -0.40
CA ALA A 459 28.63 -5.05 0.68
C ALA A 459 28.02 -4.36 1.92
N PRO A 460 27.16 -5.06 2.69
CA PRO A 460 26.43 -4.45 3.81
C PRO A 460 27.36 -4.01 4.94
N ARG A 461 27.05 -2.84 5.52
CA ARG A 461 27.73 -2.29 6.71
C ARG A 461 26.72 -1.67 7.67
N GLY A 462 26.98 -1.76 8.96
CA GLY A 462 26.12 -1.19 10.00
C GLY A 462 24.67 -1.70 9.88
N SER A 463 23.70 -0.79 9.88
CA SER A 463 22.26 -1.08 9.72
C SER A 463 21.87 -1.37 8.27
N GLN A 464 22.60 -2.24 7.57
CA GLN A 464 22.29 -2.69 6.21
C GLN A 464 22.08 -4.20 6.18
N THR A 465 21.40 -4.65 5.14
CA THR A 465 21.24 -6.08 4.83
C THR A 465 21.99 -6.45 3.57
N ASP A 466 22.31 -7.73 3.39
CA ASP A 466 22.73 -8.22 2.08
C ASP A 466 21.54 -8.38 1.11
N VAL A 467 21.81 -8.87 -0.11
CA VAL A 467 20.78 -9.11 -1.12
C VAL A 467 19.75 -10.18 -0.75
N LEU A 468 19.96 -10.95 0.32
CA LEU A 468 18.98 -11.90 0.88
C LEU A 468 18.30 -11.34 2.13
N GLY A 469 18.46 -10.05 2.41
CA GLY A 469 17.84 -9.41 3.57
C GLY A 469 18.53 -9.78 4.89
N ARG A 470 19.72 -10.39 4.88
CA ARG A 470 20.41 -10.76 6.11
C ARG A 470 21.11 -9.54 6.70
N PRO A 471 20.82 -9.13 7.96
CA PRO A 471 21.60 -8.09 8.63
C PRO A 471 23.09 -8.42 8.63
N ALA A 472 23.96 -7.40 8.69
CA ALA A 472 25.41 -7.62 8.71
C ALA A 472 25.82 -8.63 9.80
N GLY A 473 26.49 -9.71 9.40
CA GLY A 473 26.89 -10.81 10.28
C GLY A 473 25.88 -11.94 10.44
N ALA A 474 24.63 -11.76 9.97
CA ALA A 474 23.58 -12.76 10.13
C ALA A 474 23.65 -13.86 9.06
N ALA A 475 23.36 -15.11 9.46
CA ALA A 475 23.34 -16.26 8.56
C ALA A 475 21.92 -16.77 8.26
N ARG A 476 21.03 -16.70 9.25
CA ARG A 476 19.72 -17.35 9.28
C ARG A 476 18.56 -16.39 9.53
N LEU A 477 18.85 -15.13 9.87
CA LEU A 477 17.88 -14.04 10.00
C LEU A 477 17.78 -13.27 8.69
N HIS A 478 16.57 -13.11 8.17
CA HIS A 478 16.28 -12.37 6.96
C HIS A 478 15.21 -11.33 7.27
N VAL A 479 15.44 -10.06 6.96
CA VAL A 479 14.41 -9.03 6.91
C VAL A 479 13.90 -8.95 5.47
N VAL A 480 12.59 -8.93 5.27
CA VAL A 480 12.00 -9.14 3.93
C VAL A 480 10.89 -8.16 3.56
N ASP A 481 10.49 -7.27 4.47
CA ASP A 481 9.53 -6.21 4.16
C ASP A 481 10.19 -4.96 3.55
N ALA A 482 9.46 -3.84 3.48
CA ALA A 482 9.96 -2.61 2.88
C ALA A 482 11.21 -2.04 3.59
N SER A 483 11.56 -2.53 4.77
CA SER A 483 12.78 -2.13 5.50
C SER A 483 14.05 -2.38 4.69
N VAL A 484 14.10 -3.43 3.86
CA VAL A 484 15.31 -3.78 3.11
C VAL A 484 15.48 -3.07 1.78
N LEU A 485 14.52 -2.24 1.37
CA LEU A 485 14.64 -1.52 0.10
C LEU A 485 15.76 -0.46 0.19
N PRO A 486 16.61 -0.27 -0.84
CA PRO A 486 17.58 0.83 -0.87
C PRO A 486 16.92 2.23 -0.88
N ALA A 487 15.74 2.31 -1.49
CA ALA A 487 14.90 3.50 -1.56
C ALA A 487 13.43 3.07 -1.70
N VAL A 488 12.50 4.00 -1.55
CA VAL A 488 11.08 3.79 -1.85
C VAL A 488 10.75 4.47 -3.17
N PRO A 489 10.50 3.70 -4.25
CA PRO A 489 10.04 4.23 -5.52
C PRO A 489 8.73 5.02 -5.38
N ALA A 490 8.52 6.00 -6.25
CA ALA A 490 7.28 6.78 -6.27
C ALA A 490 6.04 5.93 -6.59
N THR A 491 6.21 4.85 -7.37
CA THR A 491 5.11 3.97 -7.78
C THR A 491 4.53 3.17 -6.60
N THR A 492 3.57 2.30 -6.85
CA THR A 492 2.94 1.48 -5.80
C THR A 492 3.99 0.62 -5.11
N ILE A 493 3.97 0.57 -3.77
CA ILE A 493 5.03 -0.11 -3.00
C ILE A 493 4.76 -1.61 -2.80
N THR A 494 3.51 -2.00 -2.55
CA THR A 494 3.19 -3.33 -2.01
C THR A 494 3.62 -4.47 -2.92
N PHE A 495 3.29 -4.44 -4.21
CA PHE A 495 3.61 -5.55 -5.11
C PHE A 495 5.12 -5.69 -5.36
N GLY A 496 5.84 -4.56 -5.43
CA GLY A 496 7.30 -4.55 -5.46
C GLY A 496 7.92 -5.20 -4.22
N VAL A 497 7.44 -4.83 -3.02
CA VAL A 497 7.86 -5.44 -1.74
C VAL A 497 7.56 -6.94 -1.72
N MET A 498 6.37 -7.36 -2.12
CA MET A 498 6.01 -8.78 -2.21
C MET A 498 6.97 -9.52 -3.16
N GLY A 499 7.28 -8.96 -4.33
CA GLY A 499 8.21 -9.54 -5.28
C GLY A 499 9.61 -9.73 -4.70
N ASN A 500 10.12 -8.74 -3.97
CA ASN A 500 11.41 -8.84 -3.29
C ASN A 500 11.40 -9.88 -2.15
N ALA A 501 10.35 -9.88 -1.33
CA ALA A 501 10.17 -10.84 -0.25
C ALA A 501 10.14 -12.28 -0.81
N HIS A 502 9.32 -12.53 -1.83
CA HIS A 502 9.26 -13.81 -2.53
C HIS A 502 10.61 -14.20 -3.15
N ARG A 503 11.33 -13.26 -3.78
CA ARG A 503 12.68 -13.49 -4.33
C ARG A 503 13.64 -13.98 -3.24
N ILE A 504 13.67 -13.30 -2.08
CA ILE A 504 14.49 -13.71 -0.93
C ILE A 504 14.08 -15.12 -0.48
N GLY A 505 12.78 -15.36 -0.27
CA GLY A 505 12.27 -16.66 0.13
C GLY A 505 12.66 -17.79 -0.84
N ARG A 506 12.65 -17.54 -2.15
CA ARG A 506 13.04 -18.51 -3.19
C ARG A 506 14.55 -18.74 -3.23
N ALA A 507 15.35 -17.68 -3.12
CA ALA A 507 16.80 -17.75 -3.20
C ALA A 507 17.45 -18.32 -1.93
N THR A 508 16.80 -18.20 -0.77
CA THR A 508 17.29 -18.78 0.48
C THR A 508 17.27 -20.32 0.39
N PRO A 509 18.32 -21.04 0.84
CA PRO A 509 18.40 -22.49 0.73
C PRO A 509 17.27 -23.23 1.42
#